data_AF-A0A1Q9LPU9-F1
#
_entry.id   AF-A0A1Q9LPU9-F1
#
_cell.length_a   1.000
_cell.length_b   1.000
_cell.length_c   1.000
_cell.angle_alpha   90.00
_cell.angle_beta   90.00
_cell.angle_gamma   90.00
#
_symmetry.space_group_name_H-M   'P 1'
#
loop_
_entity.id
_entity.type
_entity.pdbx_description
1 polymer ?
#
loop_
_entity_poly.entity_id
_entity_poly.type
_entity_poly.pdbx_seq_one_letter_code
_entity_poly.pdbx_strand_id
1 'polypeptide(L)'
;MTTSAPVASTAPTERTAEPDDSKPTTTTTKKAGGGGGGATTTTTAKQATPAAKVESLSVVKKPSCPVQGTQDAPFSSPGEPVVIAWKVTGAPGAAIAVDNPSVYGGYGSDYPASGQLELSFPCEGTSGSTTHTYTVWPQGAKSSPKTITVSARNNP
;
A
#
# COMPACT_ATOMS: atom_id res chain seq x y z
N MET A 1 22.05 -10.09 46.11
CA MET A 1 21.45 -8.89 46.70
C MET A 1 22.03 -7.68 46.00
N THR A 2 21.33 -7.12 45.00
CA THR A 2 21.50 -5.74 44.57
C THR A 2 20.12 -5.25 44.13
N THR A 3 19.81 -4.03 44.55
CA THR A 3 18.50 -3.42 44.71
C THR A 3 18.31 -2.27 43.70
N SER A 4 17.05 -1.97 43.35
CA SER A 4 16.50 -0.71 42.77
C SER A 4 16.78 -0.40 41.30
N ALA A 5 15.88 0.22 40.50
CA ALA A 5 14.53 0.78 40.68
C ALA A 5 13.91 1.12 39.29
N PRO A 6 12.59 1.42 39.17
CA PRO A 6 11.90 1.65 37.90
C PRO A 6 11.88 3.13 37.48
N VAL A 7 11.75 3.42 36.18
CA VAL A 7 11.52 4.78 35.65
C VAL A 7 10.09 4.95 35.14
N ALA A 8 9.44 6.00 35.69
CA ALA A 8 8.11 6.54 35.43
C ALA A 8 8.00 7.15 34.00
N SER A 9 6.89 6.98 33.28
CA SER A 9 5.67 7.83 33.25
C SER A 9 5.89 9.30 32.86
N THR A 10 5.51 9.64 31.62
CA THR A 10 5.05 10.98 31.22
C THR A 10 4.19 10.92 29.94
N ALA A 11 2.87 11.06 30.10
CA ALA A 11 1.99 11.86 29.24
C ALA A 11 1.74 13.19 30.01
N PRO A 12 1.10 14.27 29.47
CA PRO A 12 0.29 14.43 28.25
C PRO A 12 0.68 15.70 27.44
N THR A 13 -0.08 16.07 26.40
CA THR A 13 -0.63 17.45 26.22
C THR A 13 -1.43 17.55 24.91
N GLU A 14 -2.71 17.79 25.14
CA GLU A 14 -3.79 18.36 24.32
C GLU A 14 -3.36 19.46 23.33
N ARG A 15 -3.98 19.49 22.14
CA ARG A 15 -4.11 20.75 21.38
C ARG A 15 -5.44 20.79 20.62
N THR A 16 -6.39 21.50 21.23
CA THR A 16 -7.62 22.05 20.67
C THR A 16 -7.31 23.14 19.64
N ALA A 17 -7.95 23.09 18.48
CA ALA A 17 -8.18 24.25 17.59
C ALA A 17 -9.33 23.98 16.60
N GLU A 18 -10.53 24.44 16.95
CA GLU A 18 -11.50 25.09 16.03
C GLU A 18 -11.39 26.60 16.35
N PRO A 19 -11.63 27.59 15.44
CA PRO A 19 -12.80 27.79 14.54
C PRO A 19 -12.34 28.15 13.10
N ASP A 20 -13.12 28.53 12.08
CA ASP A 20 -14.23 29.48 11.99
C ASP A 20 -14.91 29.40 10.61
N ASP A 21 -16.20 29.74 10.63
CA ASP A 21 -17.15 29.89 9.54
C ASP A 21 -16.77 31.09 8.66
N SER A 22 -16.72 30.96 7.33
CA SER A 22 -16.74 32.12 6.44
C SER A 22 -17.32 31.80 5.08
N LYS A 23 -18.64 31.84 5.04
CA LYS A 23 -19.50 32.02 3.87
C LYS A 23 -19.22 33.37 3.18
N PRO A 24 -18.93 33.45 1.88
CA PRO A 24 -19.17 34.65 1.11
C PRO A 24 -20.61 34.64 0.58
N THR A 25 -21.47 35.43 1.23
CA THR A 25 -22.73 35.88 0.63
C THR A 25 -22.44 37.19 -0.08
N THR A 26 -22.48 37.20 -1.41
CA THR A 26 -22.48 38.45 -2.17
C THR A 26 -23.75 38.52 -2.99
N THR A 27 -24.75 39.17 -2.42
CA THR A 27 -25.93 39.66 -3.12
C THR A 27 -25.56 40.97 -3.80
N THR A 28 -25.50 40.99 -5.13
CA THR A 28 -25.50 42.24 -5.90
C THR A 28 -26.63 42.19 -6.92
N THR A 29 -27.62 43.06 -6.72
CA THR A 29 -28.77 43.25 -7.61
C THR A 29 -28.46 44.34 -8.66
N LYS A 30 -29.06 44.17 -9.85
CA LYS A 30 -29.30 45.12 -10.97
C LYS A 30 -28.14 45.35 -11.95
N LYS A 31 -28.39 45.03 -13.23
CA LYS A 31 -28.87 46.01 -14.24
C LYS A 31 -29.30 45.30 -15.54
N ALA A 32 -30.46 45.70 -16.07
CA ALA A 32 -30.91 45.36 -17.42
C ALA A 32 -30.05 46.11 -18.46
N GLY A 33 -29.66 45.42 -19.52
CA GLY A 33 -28.98 46.01 -20.68
C GLY A 33 -28.78 44.94 -21.75
N GLY A 34 -29.52 45.07 -22.85
CA GLY A 34 -29.40 44.20 -24.02
C GLY A 34 -28.05 44.34 -24.71
N GLY A 35 -27.69 43.28 -25.45
CA GLY A 35 -26.50 43.25 -26.30
C GLY A 35 -26.18 41.81 -26.70
N GLY A 36 -26.55 41.44 -27.92
CA GLY A 36 -26.21 40.14 -28.49
C GLY A 36 -24.70 39.95 -28.57
N GLY A 37 -24.25 38.78 -28.13
CA GLY A 37 -22.88 38.33 -28.24
C GLY A 37 -22.85 36.85 -27.89
N GLY A 38 -22.58 36.00 -28.89
CA GLY A 38 -22.54 34.54 -28.73
C GLY A 38 -21.53 34.16 -27.67
N ALA A 39 -22.03 33.77 -26.50
CA ALA A 39 -21.22 33.18 -25.44
C ALA A 39 -20.92 31.73 -25.83
N THR A 40 -19.74 31.50 -26.39
CA THR A 40 -19.13 30.17 -26.45
C THR A 40 -18.99 29.70 -25.02
N THR A 41 -19.92 28.85 -24.56
CA THR A 41 -19.77 28.07 -23.34
C THR A 41 -18.57 27.17 -23.50
N THR A 42 -17.41 27.58 -22.98
CA THR A 42 -16.29 26.68 -22.75
C THR A 42 -16.67 25.76 -21.60
N THR A 43 -17.42 24.70 -21.92
CA THR A 43 -17.60 23.57 -21.02
C THR A 43 -16.23 22.94 -20.88
N THR A 44 -15.51 23.26 -19.80
CA THR A 44 -14.31 22.51 -19.41
C THR A 44 -14.78 21.09 -19.12
N ALA A 45 -14.64 20.21 -20.12
CA ALA A 45 -14.89 18.80 -19.96
C ALA A 45 -13.97 18.33 -18.84
N LYS A 46 -14.55 17.96 -17.69
CA LYS A 46 -13.83 17.28 -16.61
C LYS A 46 -13.24 16.03 -17.24
N GLN A 47 -11.92 16.04 -17.46
CA GLN A 47 -11.20 14.91 -18.00
C GLN A 47 -11.57 13.69 -17.17
N ALA A 48 -12.15 12.67 -17.81
CA ALA A 48 -12.54 11.45 -17.12
C ALA A 48 -11.28 10.85 -16.50
N THR A 49 -11.22 10.81 -15.17
CA THR A 49 -10.12 10.13 -14.48
C THR A 49 -10.16 8.66 -14.88
N PRO A 50 -9.05 8.08 -15.36
CA PRO A 50 -9.01 6.67 -15.71
C PRO A 50 -9.47 5.82 -14.52
N ALA A 51 -10.26 4.78 -14.78
CA ALA A 51 -10.68 3.86 -13.73
C ALA A 51 -9.46 3.24 -13.04
N ALA A 52 -9.50 3.20 -11.70
CA ALA A 52 -8.42 2.68 -10.88
C ALA A 52 -8.21 1.18 -11.13
N LYS A 53 -6.98 0.78 -11.48
CA LYS A 53 -6.63 -0.63 -11.74
C LYS A 53 -5.16 -0.93 -11.49
N VAL A 54 -4.86 -2.19 -11.20
CA VAL A 54 -3.47 -2.71 -11.19
C VAL A 54 -3.06 -3.05 -12.62
N GLU A 55 -2.09 -2.32 -13.15
CA GLU A 55 -1.51 -2.56 -14.47
C GLU A 55 -0.59 -3.79 -14.44
N SER A 56 0.35 -3.83 -13.50
CA SER A 56 1.29 -4.94 -13.35
C SER A 56 1.53 -5.30 -11.87
N LEU A 57 1.80 -6.58 -11.65
CA LEU A 57 2.25 -7.17 -10.40
C LEU A 57 3.17 -8.34 -10.75
N SER A 58 4.41 -8.32 -10.27
CA SER A 58 5.41 -9.36 -10.57
C SER A 58 6.40 -9.57 -9.43
N VAL A 59 7.07 -10.73 -9.45
CA VAL A 59 8.20 -11.02 -8.56
C VAL A 59 9.48 -10.58 -9.26
N VAL A 60 10.24 -9.69 -8.63
CA VAL A 60 11.55 -9.22 -9.10
C VAL A 60 12.67 -10.09 -8.54
N LYS A 61 12.58 -10.48 -7.26
CA LYS A 61 13.51 -11.38 -6.59
C LYS A 61 12.74 -12.55 -5.99
N LYS A 62 13.09 -13.77 -6.39
CA LYS A 62 12.49 -14.98 -5.83
C LYS A 62 13.07 -15.24 -4.43
N PRO A 63 12.23 -15.63 -3.46
CA PRO A 63 12.68 -15.99 -2.13
C PRO A 63 13.42 -17.33 -2.12
N SER A 64 14.22 -17.56 -1.09
CA SER A 64 14.82 -18.86 -0.79
C SER A 64 14.74 -19.15 0.70
N CYS A 65 14.58 -20.43 1.05
CA CYS A 65 14.62 -20.86 2.44
C CYS A 65 16.05 -21.07 2.92
N PRO A 66 16.34 -20.77 4.20
CA PRO A 66 17.65 -21.05 4.77
C PRO A 66 17.94 -22.54 4.67
N VAL A 67 19.20 -22.86 4.41
CA VAL A 67 19.73 -24.23 4.45
C VAL A 67 20.47 -24.36 5.77
N GLN A 68 20.08 -25.33 6.59
CA GLN A 68 20.80 -25.66 7.81
C GLN A 68 21.88 -26.69 7.50
N GLY A 69 23.12 -26.40 7.91
CA GLY A 69 24.20 -27.36 7.78
C GLY A 69 23.95 -28.58 8.68
N THR A 70 24.24 -29.77 8.15
CA THR A 70 24.23 -31.02 8.91
C THR A 70 25.66 -31.47 9.23
N GLN A 71 25.80 -32.50 10.08
CA GLN A 71 27.12 -33.06 10.43
C GLN A 71 27.89 -33.56 9.19
N ASP A 72 27.17 -34.06 8.18
CA ASP A 72 27.74 -34.55 6.92
C ASP A 72 27.91 -33.46 5.84
N ALA A 73 27.21 -32.32 5.99
CA ALA A 73 27.28 -31.18 5.07
C ALA A 73 27.16 -29.85 5.84
N PRO A 74 28.28 -29.27 6.33
CA PRO A 74 28.25 -28.14 7.28
C PRO A 74 27.87 -26.79 6.64
N PHE A 75 27.63 -26.74 5.33
CA PHE A 75 27.33 -25.50 4.63
C PHE A 75 25.92 -25.04 4.97
N SER A 76 25.82 -23.92 5.69
CA SER A 76 24.57 -23.21 5.94
C SER A 76 24.46 -21.99 5.03
N SER A 77 23.24 -21.69 4.57
CA SER A 77 22.95 -20.47 3.81
C SER A 77 21.77 -19.74 4.44
N PRO A 78 21.82 -18.41 4.57
CA PRO A 78 20.63 -17.65 4.96
C PRO A 78 19.55 -17.77 3.89
N GLY A 79 18.30 -17.59 4.31
CA GLY A 79 17.17 -17.43 3.40
C GLY A 79 17.17 -16.04 2.77
N GLU A 80 16.59 -15.93 1.58
CA GLU A 80 16.45 -14.68 0.85
C GLU A 80 14.99 -14.19 0.89
N PRO A 81 14.75 -12.89 1.06
CA PRO A 81 13.41 -12.32 1.01
C PRO A 81 12.85 -12.36 -0.42
N VAL A 82 11.54 -12.18 -0.53
CA VAL A 82 10.89 -11.92 -1.83
C VAL A 82 10.88 -10.42 -2.10
N VAL A 83 11.09 -10.03 -3.36
CA VAL A 83 10.84 -8.66 -3.80
C VAL A 83 9.74 -8.67 -4.84
N ILE A 84 8.65 -7.98 -4.57
CA ILE A 84 7.55 -7.78 -5.52
C ILE A 84 7.63 -6.37 -6.12
N ALA A 85 7.18 -6.23 -7.36
CA ALA A 85 6.99 -4.95 -8.02
C ALA A 85 5.54 -4.79 -8.47
N TRP A 86 5.03 -3.57 -8.40
CA TRP A 86 3.68 -3.25 -8.89
C TRP A 86 3.63 -1.93 -9.64
N LYS A 87 2.57 -1.80 -10.43
CA LYS A 87 2.14 -0.56 -11.06
C LYS A 87 0.61 -0.48 -11.06
N VAL A 88 0.10 0.64 -10.57
CA VAL A 88 -1.31 0.99 -10.48
C VAL A 88 -1.55 2.25 -11.31
N THR A 89 -2.73 2.32 -11.94
CA THR A 89 -3.19 3.50 -12.68
C THR A 89 -4.56 3.93 -12.17
N GLY A 90 -4.92 5.21 -12.33
CA GLY A 90 -6.22 5.74 -11.89
C GLY A 90 -6.38 5.89 -10.37
N ALA A 91 -5.31 5.69 -9.60
CA ALA A 91 -5.25 5.91 -8.16
C ALA A 91 -3.87 6.51 -7.77
N PRO A 92 -3.79 7.27 -6.67
CA PRO A 92 -2.53 7.89 -6.23
C PRO A 92 -1.54 6.89 -5.62
N GLY A 93 -2.02 5.72 -5.19
CA GLY A 93 -1.22 4.74 -4.47
C GLY A 93 -1.69 3.31 -4.66
N ALA A 94 -1.13 2.42 -3.85
CA ALA A 94 -1.47 1.01 -3.78
C ALA A 94 -1.66 0.54 -2.34
N ALA A 95 -2.48 -0.48 -2.16
CA ALA A 95 -2.60 -1.23 -0.93
C ALA A 95 -2.15 -2.67 -1.16
N ILE A 96 -1.46 -3.25 -0.18
CA ILE A 96 -0.83 -4.56 -0.26
C ILE A 96 -1.35 -5.42 0.89
N ALA A 97 -1.59 -6.70 0.62
CA ALA A 97 -1.84 -7.73 1.63
C ALA A 97 -0.97 -8.95 1.36
N VAL A 98 -0.54 -9.60 2.45
CA VAL A 98 0.24 -10.83 2.45
C VAL A 98 -0.59 -11.91 3.13
N ASP A 99 -0.76 -13.05 2.46
CA ASP A 99 -1.53 -14.25 2.85
C ASP A 99 -3.01 -14.03 3.20
N ASN A 100 -3.49 -12.80 3.10
CA ASN A 100 -4.85 -12.41 3.41
C ASN A 100 -5.45 -11.63 2.22
N PRO A 101 -5.66 -12.29 1.07
CA PRO A 101 -6.10 -11.64 -0.16
C PRO A 101 -7.51 -11.01 -0.04
N SER A 102 -8.26 -11.29 1.02
CA SER A 102 -9.56 -10.70 1.29
C SER A 102 -9.48 -9.40 2.12
N VAL A 103 -8.34 -9.14 2.76
CA VAL A 103 -8.15 -7.98 3.64
C VAL A 103 -7.43 -6.89 2.87
N TYR A 104 -8.18 -5.86 2.47
CA TYR A 104 -7.61 -4.70 1.80
C TYR A 104 -6.52 -4.05 2.66
N GLY A 105 -5.31 -3.95 2.12
CA GLY A 105 -4.20 -3.30 2.81
C GLY A 105 -3.78 -3.99 4.11
N GLY A 106 -4.03 -5.30 4.26
CA GLY A 106 -3.67 -6.05 5.48
C GLY A 106 -2.18 -6.00 5.84
N TYR A 107 -1.31 -5.67 4.88
CA TYR A 107 0.10 -5.37 5.11
C TYR A 107 0.36 -3.85 5.18
N GLY A 108 -0.33 -3.07 4.33
CA GLY A 108 -0.34 -1.61 4.37
C GLY A 108 -1.10 -1.00 3.19
N SER A 109 -1.48 0.28 3.29
CA SER A 109 -2.32 0.97 2.29
C SER A 109 -1.74 2.26 1.71
N ASP A 110 -0.55 2.67 2.13
CA ASP A 110 0.04 3.97 1.83
C ASP A 110 1.25 3.86 0.89
N TYR A 111 1.22 2.85 0.01
CA TYR A 111 2.28 2.65 -0.97
C TYR A 111 2.09 3.56 -2.19
N PRO A 112 3.17 3.97 -2.86
CA PRO A 112 3.07 4.72 -4.11
C PRO A 112 2.38 3.90 -5.21
N ALA A 113 1.85 4.59 -6.22
CA ALA A 113 1.17 3.94 -7.35
C ALA A 113 2.08 2.97 -8.12
N SER A 114 3.39 3.12 -8.05
CA SER A 114 4.37 2.15 -8.57
C SER A 114 5.51 2.01 -7.59
N GLY A 115 6.04 0.80 -7.44
CA GLY A 115 7.13 0.57 -6.51
C GLY A 115 7.60 -0.88 -6.49
N GLN A 116 8.60 -1.11 -5.65
CA GLN A 116 9.05 -2.43 -5.25
C GLN A 116 9.01 -2.52 -3.73
N LEU A 117 8.81 -3.72 -3.21
CA LEU A 117 8.78 -3.98 -1.78
C LEU A 117 9.47 -5.31 -1.51
N GLU A 118 10.47 -5.25 -0.64
CA GLU A 118 11.09 -6.43 -0.06
C GLU A 118 10.23 -6.90 1.12
N LEU A 119 9.87 -8.18 1.10
CA LEU A 119 9.05 -8.82 2.11
C LEU A 119 9.81 -10.02 2.66
N SER A 120 9.82 -10.15 3.98
CA SER A 120 10.34 -11.35 4.63
C SER A 120 9.53 -12.57 4.17
N PHE A 121 10.22 -13.65 3.83
CA PHE A 121 9.60 -14.90 3.39
C PHE A 121 9.89 -15.98 4.44
N PRO A 122 9.06 -16.08 5.50
CA PRO A 122 9.30 -17.02 6.58
C PRO A 122 9.08 -18.45 6.09
N CYS A 123 10.14 -19.24 5.98
CA CYS A 123 10.04 -20.64 5.60
C CYS A 123 9.66 -21.54 6.77
N GLU A 124 8.92 -22.60 6.48
CA GLU A 124 8.62 -23.65 7.44
C GLU A 124 9.87 -24.53 7.66
N GLY A 125 10.10 -24.97 8.90
CA GLY A 125 11.21 -25.87 9.26
C GLY A 125 11.00 -27.34 8.87
N THR A 126 10.08 -27.59 7.94
CA THR A 126 9.67 -28.93 7.48
C THR A 126 9.97 -29.10 6.00
N SER A 127 10.22 -30.34 5.59
CA SER A 127 10.41 -30.68 4.18
C SER A 127 9.18 -30.29 3.36
N GLY A 128 9.39 -29.65 2.22
CA GLY A 128 8.30 -29.24 1.33
C GLY A 128 8.59 -27.91 0.64
N SER A 129 7.54 -27.13 0.44
CA SER A 129 7.63 -25.77 -0.10
C SER A 129 6.71 -24.84 0.69
N THR A 130 7.26 -23.74 1.20
CA THR A 130 6.45 -22.66 1.78
C THR A 130 5.93 -21.76 0.66
N THR A 131 4.66 -21.37 0.76
CA THR A 131 3.97 -20.56 -0.25
C THR A 131 3.28 -19.39 0.42
N HIS A 132 3.49 -18.19 -0.15
CA HIS A 132 2.85 -16.97 0.28
C HIS A 132 2.09 -16.31 -0.88
N THR A 133 0.99 -15.66 -0.56
CA THR A 133 0.14 -14.95 -1.53
C THR A 133 0.22 -13.45 -1.32
N TYR A 134 0.46 -12.71 -2.39
CA TYR A 134 0.58 -11.25 -2.38
C TYR A 134 -0.52 -10.64 -3.23
N THR A 135 -1.34 -9.79 -2.62
CA THR A 135 -2.42 -9.09 -3.31
C THR A 135 -2.18 -7.60 -3.28
N VAL A 136 -2.35 -6.95 -4.43
CA VAL A 136 -2.24 -5.50 -4.59
C VAL A 136 -3.56 -4.95 -5.08
N TRP A 137 -3.97 -3.82 -4.53
CA TRP A 137 -5.10 -3.02 -4.97
C TRP A 137 -4.66 -1.60 -5.27
N PRO A 138 -5.39 -0.87 -6.13
CA PRO A 138 -5.31 0.58 -6.16
C PRO A 138 -5.77 1.19 -4.82
N GLN A 139 -5.15 2.30 -4.42
CA GLN A 139 -5.55 3.02 -3.21
C GLN A 139 -7.00 3.50 -3.32
N GLY A 140 -7.81 3.22 -2.31
CA GLY A 140 -9.25 3.52 -2.28
C GLY A 140 -10.15 2.63 -3.14
N ALA A 141 -9.61 1.78 -4.02
CA ALA A 141 -10.41 0.94 -4.92
C ALA A 141 -10.23 -0.56 -4.65
N LYS A 142 -11.20 -1.16 -3.96
CA LYS A 142 -11.16 -2.58 -3.54
C LYS A 142 -11.60 -3.56 -4.64
N SER A 143 -12.20 -3.08 -5.72
CA SER A 143 -12.87 -3.89 -6.75
C SER A 143 -11.94 -4.46 -7.82
N SER A 144 -10.66 -4.09 -7.83
CA SER A 144 -9.73 -4.52 -8.89
C SER A 144 -8.37 -4.97 -8.33
N PRO A 145 -8.33 -5.98 -7.44
CA PRO A 145 -7.07 -6.56 -7.00
C PRO A 145 -6.35 -7.30 -8.11
N LYS A 146 -5.03 -7.44 -7.94
CA LYS A 146 -4.23 -8.44 -8.62
C LYS A 146 -3.47 -9.23 -7.58
N THR A 147 -3.41 -10.54 -7.78
CA THR A 147 -2.79 -11.48 -6.83
C THR A 147 -1.71 -12.28 -7.53
N ILE A 148 -0.60 -12.52 -6.83
CA ILE A 148 0.43 -13.49 -7.21
C ILE A 148 0.71 -14.42 -6.05
N THR A 149 1.11 -15.64 -6.37
CA THR A 149 1.53 -16.64 -5.39
C THR A 149 3.00 -16.94 -5.62
N VAL A 150 3.78 -16.94 -4.54
CA VAL A 150 5.22 -17.16 -4.57
C VAL A 150 5.56 -18.29 -3.64
N SER A 151 6.34 -19.25 -4.13
CA SER A 151 6.76 -20.42 -3.36
C SER A 151 8.28 -20.52 -3.32
N ALA A 152 8.81 -20.94 -2.19
CA ALA A 152 10.20 -21.36 -2.04
C ALA A 152 10.24 -22.81 -1.56
N ARG A 153 11.26 -23.56 -1.98
CA ARG A 153 11.50 -24.92 -1.49
C ARG A 153 12.17 -24.86 -0.13
N ASN A 154 11.64 -25.62 0.83
CA ASN A 154 12.22 -25.74 2.16
C ASN A 154 13.39 -26.73 2.11
N ASN A 155 14.49 -26.34 2.73
CA ASN A 155 15.70 -27.17 2.85
C ASN A 155 16.00 -27.35 4.35
N PRO A 156 15.24 -28.23 5.02
CA PRO A 156 15.45 -28.53 6.44
C PRO A 156 16.77 -29.27 6.69
#